data_AF-A0A6M3IWV0-F1
#
_entry.id   AF-A0A6M3IWV0-F1
#
_cell.length_a   1.000
_cell.length_b   1.000
_cell.length_c   1.000
_cell.angle_alpha   90.00
_cell.angle_beta   90.00
_cell.angle_gamma   90.00
#
_symmetry.space_group_name_H-M   'P 1'
#
loop_
_entity.id
_entity.type
_entity.pdbx_description
1 polymer ?
#
loop_
_entity_poly.entity_id
_entity_poly.type
_entity_poly.pdbx_seq_one_letter_code
_entity_poly.pdbx_strand_id
1 'polypeptide(L)'
;MRKTTVTCDRCKFNIPEKDQVWQIKLAYQCYPTKPDVSHIQPKAEWCRKCMEELGLLGDKYKVTVDHPVPPPEPTLEDIIRAIVREEVDS
;
A
#
# COMPACT_ATOMS: atom_id res chain seq x y z
N MET A 1 -21.31 -14.45 -15.23
CA MET A 1 -20.26 -14.74 -14.22
C MET A 1 -19.09 -13.80 -14.47
N ARG A 2 -18.87 -12.80 -13.60
CA ARG A 2 -17.69 -11.93 -13.72
C ARG A 2 -16.53 -12.67 -13.05
N LYS A 3 -15.43 -12.91 -13.78
CA LYS A 3 -14.20 -13.45 -13.18
C LYS A 3 -13.64 -12.34 -12.29
N THR A 4 -13.77 -12.51 -10.98
CA THR A 4 -13.48 -11.50 -9.95
C THR A 4 -12.02 -11.48 -9.52
N THR A 5 -11.13 -12.05 -10.32
CA THR A 5 -9.72 -12.19 -10.02
C THR A 5 -8.90 -11.84 -11.25
N VAL A 6 -7.88 -11.02 -11.04
CA VAL A 6 -6.93 -10.62 -12.08
C VAL A 6 -5.62 -11.37 -11.84
N THR A 7 -5.08 -12.02 -12.87
CA THR A 7 -3.80 -12.73 -12.75
C THR A 7 -2.64 -11.77 -12.98
N CYS A 8 -1.72 -11.70 -12.02
CA CYS A 8 -0.48 -10.93 -12.16
C CYS A 8 0.37 -11.51 -13.30
N ASP A 9 0.73 -10.71 -14.29
CA ASP A 9 1.52 -11.17 -15.43
C ASP A 9 2.94 -11.59 -15.07
N ARG A 10 3.50 -11.04 -13.98
CA ARG A 10 4.87 -11.32 -13.53
C ARG A 10 4.97 -12.58 -12.69
N CYS A 11 4.21 -12.70 -11.61
CA CYS A 11 4.29 -13.84 -10.68
C CYS A 11 3.18 -14.89 -10.85
N LYS A 12 2.25 -14.66 -11.79
CA LYS A 12 1.08 -15.53 -12.05
C LYS A 12 0.14 -15.73 -10.86
N PHE A 13 0.26 -14.88 -9.83
CA PHE A 13 -0.62 -14.88 -8.68
C PHE A 13 -2.01 -14.33 -9.05
N ASN A 14 -3.07 -14.96 -8.54
CA ASN A 14 -4.44 -14.48 -8.72
C ASN A 14 -4.76 -13.43 -7.67
N ILE A 15 -4.89 -12.19 -8.11
CA ILE A 15 -5.16 -11.03 -7.29
C ILE A 15 -6.67 -11.00 -6.96
N PRO A 16 -7.04 -10.99 -5.67
CA PRO A 16 -8.42 -10.77 -5.23
C PRO A 16 -8.95 -9.41 -5.71
N GLU A 17 -10.25 -9.29 -5.97
CA GLU A 17 -10.90 -8.03 -6.41
C GLU A 17 -10.61 -6.81 -5.52
N LYS A 18 -10.36 -7.05 -4.22
CA LYS A 18 -10.10 -5.99 -3.22
C LYS A 18 -8.67 -5.45 -3.27
N ASP A 19 -7.76 -6.17 -3.92
CA ASP A 19 -6.35 -5.80 -3.97
C ASP A 19 -6.07 -4.89 -5.18
N GLN A 20 -5.17 -3.93 -4.97
CA GLN A 20 -4.75 -3.02 -6.03
C GLN A 20 -3.96 -3.76 -7.13
N VAL A 21 -4.22 -3.39 -8.39
CA VAL A 21 -3.53 -3.88 -9.58
C VAL A 21 -2.95 -2.69 -10.34
N TRP A 22 -1.71 -2.81 -10.81
CA TRP A 22 -1.04 -1.79 -11.61
C TRP A 22 -0.96 -2.21 -13.07
N GLN A 23 -1.36 -1.31 -13.97
CA GLN A 23 -1.16 -1.49 -15.41
C GLN A 23 0.17 -0.88 -15.82
N ILE A 24 1.11 -1.74 -16.19
CA ILE A 24 2.43 -1.37 -16.70
C ILE A 24 2.34 -1.18 -18.21
N LYS A 25 2.83 -0.03 -18.67
CA LYS A 25 3.07 0.27 -20.08
C LYS A 25 4.52 0.66 -20.23
N LEU A 26 5.22 -0.04 -21.09
CA LEU A 26 6.53 0.40 -21.54
C LEU A 26 6.31 1.47 -22.62
N ALA A 27 7.23 2.42 -22.71
CA ALA A 27 7.29 3.40 -23.79
C ALA A 27 8.76 3.46 -24.21
N TYR A 28 9.06 3.12 -25.46
CA TYR A 28 10.38 3.33 -26.04
C TYR A 28 10.29 4.51 -27.00
N GLN A 29 11.26 5.42 -26.90
CA GLN A 29 11.35 6.55 -27.80
C GLN A 29 12.34 6.21 -28.91
N CYS A 30 11.84 5.88 -30.10
CA CYS A 30 12.71 5.54 -31.24
C CYS A 30 13.36 6.76 -31.91
N TYR A 31 12.85 7.98 -31.68
CA TYR A 31 13.37 9.21 -32.30
C TYR A 31 13.33 10.42 -31.35
N PRO A 32 14.31 11.35 -31.44
CA PRO A 32 14.45 12.47 -30.52
C PRO A 32 13.38 13.57 -30.67
N THR A 33 12.50 13.53 -31.68
CA THR A 33 11.74 14.71 -32.12
C THR A 33 10.25 14.73 -31.80
N LYS A 34 9.67 13.72 -31.13
CA LYS A 34 8.36 13.80 -30.45
C LYS A 34 8.10 12.51 -29.65
N PRO A 35 7.45 12.57 -28.48
CA PRO A 35 6.93 11.39 -27.81
C PRO A 35 5.75 10.85 -28.63
N ASP A 36 6.03 10.06 -29.66
CA ASP A 36 5.00 9.34 -30.38
C ASP A 36 4.60 8.12 -29.55
N VAL A 37 3.56 8.31 -28.73
CA VAL A 37 3.00 7.27 -27.86
C VAL A 37 2.14 6.26 -28.63
N SER A 38 2.14 6.30 -29.97
CA SER A 38 1.26 5.51 -30.83
C SER A 38 1.63 4.03 -30.95
N HIS A 39 2.80 3.61 -30.46
CA HIS A 39 3.14 2.19 -30.39
C HIS A 39 2.39 1.53 -29.24
N ILE A 40 1.29 0.84 -29.57
CA ILE A 40 0.49 0.03 -28.66
C ILE A 40 1.40 -1.03 -28.02
N GLN A 41 1.85 -0.74 -26.81
CA GLN A 41 2.67 -1.66 -26.02
C GLN A 41 1.79 -2.67 -25.29
N PRO A 42 2.28 -3.90 -25.05
CA PRO A 42 1.56 -4.87 -24.24
C PRO A 42 1.30 -4.24 -22.87
N LYS A 43 0.02 -4.08 -22.52
CA LYS A 43 -0.39 -3.75 -21.16
C LYS A 43 -0.12 -5.00 -20.32
N ALA A 44 0.65 -4.86 -19.25
CA ALA A 44 0.85 -5.92 -18.27
C ALA A 44 0.20 -5.52 -16.94
N GLU A 45 -0.46 -6.45 -16.27
CA GLU A 45 -1.13 -6.23 -15.00
C GLU A 45 -0.33 -6.86 -13.87
N TRP A 46 0.24 -6.04 -12.99
CA TRP A 46 1.14 -6.50 -11.92
C TRP A 46 0.51 -6.29 -10.54
N CYS A 47 0.76 -7.23 -9.63
CA CYS A 47 0.36 -7.12 -8.23
C CYS A 47 1.28 -6.17 -7.46
N ARG A 48 0.79 -5.67 -6.31
CA ARG A 48 1.54 -4.80 -5.40
C ARG A 48 2.93 -5.33 -5.07
N LYS A 49 3.02 -6.60 -4.65
CA LYS A 49 4.27 -7.24 -4.27
C LYS A 49 5.31 -7.18 -5.39
N CYS A 50 4.89 -7.44 -6.62
CA CYS A 50 5.77 -7.33 -7.79
C CYS A 50 6.25 -5.88 -8.02
N MET A 51 5.39 -4.89 -7.78
CA MET A 51 5.78 -3.48 -7.92
C MET A 51 6.77 -3.05 -6.83
N GLU A 52 6.57 -3.51 -5.59
CA GLU A 52 7.44 -3.23 -4.43
C GLU A 52 8.81 -3.89 -4.58
N GLU A 53 8.86 -5.17 -5.00
CA GLU A 53 10.12 -5.90 -5.24
C GLU A 53 11.02 -5.22 -6.29
N LEU A 54 10.44 -4.50 -7.25
CA LEU A 54 11.18 -3.76 -8.27
C LEU A 54 11.41 -2.29 -7.90
N GLY A 55 10.94 -1.84 -6.73
CA GLY A 55 11.04 -0.43 -6.32
C GLY A 55 10.30 0.54 -7.24
N LEU A 56 9.30 0.06 -7.99
CA LEU A 56 8.53 0.89 -8.93
C LEU A 56 7.44 1.72 -8.24
N LEU A 57 7.13 1.39 -6.98
CA LEU A 57 6.26 2.20 -6.14
C LEU A 57 7.08 3.33 -5.51
N GLY A 58 6.86 4.56 -5.97
CA GLY A 58 7.40 5.76 -5.32
C GLY A 58 6.82 5.98 -3.91
N ASP A 59 7.38 6.93 -3.17
CA ASP A 59 7.01 7.19 -1.76
C ASP A 59 5.52 7.46 -1.54
N LYS A 60 4.81 7.95 -2.55
CA LYS A 60 3.36 8.20 -2.51
C LYS A 60 2.50 6.94 -2.36
N TYR A 61 3.07 5.75 -2.62
CA TYR A 61 2.37 4.46 -2.57
C TYR A 61 2.88 3.56 -1.44
N LYS A 62 3.87 4.02 -0.65
CA LYS A 62 4.23 3.38 0.61
C LYS A 62 3.00 3.46 1.50
N VAL A 63 2.51 2.30 1.92
CA VAL A 63 1.53 2.27 3.01
C VAL A 63 2.26 2.84 4.20
N THR A 64 1.85 4.04 4.63
CA THR A 64 2.07 4.46 6.00
C THR A 64 1.41 3.37 6.83
N VAL A 65 2.24 2.48 7.37
CA VAL A 65 1.80 1.57 8.42
C VAL A 65 1.25 2.50 9.48
N ASP A 66 -0.07 2.47 9.68
CA ASP A 66 -0.73 3.14 10.79
C ASP A 66 0.14 2.84 12.01
N HIS A 67 0.85 3.85 12.48
CA HIS A 67 1.66 3.67 13.67
C HIS A 67 0.69 3.21 14.76
N PRO A 68 1.01 2.16 15.54
CA PRO A 68 0.14 1.77 16.64
C PRO A 68 -0.13 3.02 17.46
N VAL A 69 -1.40 3.38 17.58
CA VAL A 69 -1.83 4.56 18.33
C VAL A 69 -1.21 4.40 19.73
N PRO A 70 -0.38 5.36 20.19
CA PRO A 70 0.17 5.26 21.53
C PRO A 70 -0.99 5.14 22.53
N PRO A 71 -0.84 4.35 23.60
CA PRO A 71 -1.87 4.24 24.61
C PRO A 71 -2.22 5.66 25.11
N PRO A 72 -3.50 5.95 25.37
CA PRO A 72 -3.90 7.25 25.86
C PRO A 72 -3.14 7.58 27.14
N GLU A 73 -2.65 8.82 27.25
CA GLU A 73 -2.04 9.30 28.50
C GLU A 73 -3.08 9.21 29.63
N PRO A 74 -2.65 8.83 30.85
CA PRO A 74 -3.56 8.74 31.98
C PRO A 74 -4.23 10.10 32.22
N THR A 75 -5.54 10.10 32.42
CA THR A 75 -6.25 11.34 32.71
C THR A 75 -5.97 11.80 34.14
N LEU A 76 -6.27 13.07 34.43
CA LEU A 76 -6.25 13.59 35.80
C LEU A 76 -7.11 12.73 36.74
N GLU A 77 -8.25 12.20 36.27
CA GLU A 77 -9.07 11.29 37.08
C GLU A 77 -8.36 9.96 37.38
N ASP A 78 -7.59 9.41 36.44
CA ASP A 78 -6.84 8.18 36.64
C ASP A 78 -5.70 8.36 37.64
N ILE A 79 -5.02 9.52 37.60
CA ILE A 79 -3.99 9.90 38.57
C ILE A 79 -4.59 10.04 39.97
N ILE A 80 -5.72 10.75 40.09
CA ILE A 80 -6.42 10.93 41.37
C ILE A 80 -6.87 9.57 41.93
N ARG A 81 -7.41 8.69 41.08
CA ARG A 81 -7.86 7.36 41.49
C ARG A 81 -6.70 6.47 41.93
N ALA A 82 -5.51 6.61 41.34
CA ALA A 82 -4.31 5.89 41.75
C ALA A 82 -3.84 6.32 43.15
N ILE A 83 -3.79 7.63 43.41
CA ILE A 83 -3.40 8.20 44.72
C ILE A 83 -4.35 7.70 45.82
N VAL A 84 -5.66 7.75 45.58
CA VAL A 84 -6.65 7.30 46.57
C VAL A 84 -6.55 5.81 46.86
N ARG A 85 -6.19 4.97 45.89
CA ARG A 85 -5.97 3.52 46.13
C ARG A 85 -4.72 3.27 46.96
N GLU A 86 -3.63 3.98 46.69
CA GLU A 86 -2.36 3.85 47.41
C GLU A 86 -2.50 4.18 48.90
N GLU A 87 -3.36 5.15 49.23
CA GLU A 87 -3.67 5.55 50.61
C GLU A 87 -4.64 4.59 51.34
N VAL A 88 -5.45 3.82 50.62
CA VAL A 88 -6.42 2.86 51.23
C VAL A 88 -5.79 1.49 51.48
N ASP A 89 -4.79 1.12 50.67
CA ASP A 89 -4.06 -0.14 50.80
C ASP A 89 -2.79 -0.03 51.69
N SER A 90 -2.51 1.15 52.29
CA SER A 90 -1.46 1.39 53.30
C SER A 90 -2.01 1.42 54.73
#